data_AF-A0A941JLB5-F1
#
_entry.id   AF-A0A941JLB5-F1
#
_cell.length_a   1.000
_cell.length_b   1.000
_cell.length_c   1.000
_cell.angle_alpha   90.00
_cell.angle_beta   90.00
_cell.angle_gamma   90.00
#
_symmetry.space_group_name_H-M   'P 1'
#
loop_
_entity.id
_entity.type
_entity.pdbx_description
1 polymer ?
#
loop_
_entity_poly.entity_id
_entity_poly.type
_entity_poly.pdbx_seq_one_letter_code
_entity_poly.pdbx_strand_id
1 'polypeptide(L)'
;MQNVKMTGSFWQHYQDVVANSVIPYQWKALNDQLPDTEPSHAIKNFRIAAGELDEEYYGMVFQDSDLYKWLEAVAYSLQSHPNLQLEKEADEEAFTLTAIPYFMWGNRGKGEMKVWVKQQI
;
A
#
# COMPACT_ATOMS: atom_id res chain seq x y z
N MET A 1 11.80 14.56 17.84
CA MET A 1 11.30 13.21 18.20
C MET A 1 12.27 12.58 19.19
N GLN A 2 11.77 11.81 20.15
CA GLN A 2 12.63 11.01 21.03
C GLN A 2 13.00 9.69 20.33
N ASN A 3 14.24 9.23 20.50
CA ASN A 3 14.68 7.93 20.00
C ASN A 3 14.36 6.87 21.06
N VAL A 4 13.49 5.92 20.71
CA VAL A 4 13.03 4.85 21.61
C VAL A 4 13.41 3.51 21.02
N LYS A 5 14.07 2.67 21.82
CA LYS A 5 14.47 1.31 21.44
C LYS A 5 13.73 0.28 22.27
N MET A 6 13.16 -0.73 21.60
CA MET A 6 12.59 -1.90 22.27
C MET A 6 13.70 -2.80 22.83
N THR A 7 13.52 -3.23 24.08
CA THR A 7 14.50 -4.07 24.80
C THR A 7 13.92 -5.40 25.27
N GLY A 8 12.59 -5.57 25.23
CA GLY A 8 11.91 -6.80 25.63
C GLY A 8 11.84 -7.82 24.49
N SER A 9 12.04 -9.10 24.81
CA SER A 9 12.03 -10.20 23.84
C SER A 9 10.68 -10.43 23.14
N PHE A 10 9.57 -10.16 23.82
CA PHE A 10 8.23 -10.38 23.28
C PHE A 10 7.94 -9.52 22.04
N TRP A 11 8.07 -8.19 22.16
CA TRP A 11 7.76 -7.29 21.04
C TRP A 11 8.85 -7.29 19.97
N GLN A 12 10.12 -7.48 20.36
CA GLN A 12 11.21 -7.63 19.39
C GLN A 12 10.93 -8.80 18.45
N HIS A 13 10.48 -9.95 18.96
CA HIS A 13 10.11 -11.10 18.13
C HIS A 13 9.08 -10.73 17.04
N TYR A 14 8.03 -9.98 17.39
CA TYR A 14 7.04 -9.54 16.41
C TYR A 14 7.60 -8.54 15.41
N GLN A 15 8.48 -7.62 15.84
CA GLN A 15 9.16 -6.70 14.91
C GLN A 15 10.04 -7.47 13.92
N ASP A 16 10.74 -8.50 14.38
CA ASP A 16 11.57 -9.37 13.54
C ASP A 16 10.71 -10.14 12.52
N VAL A 17 9.56 -10.69 12.94
CA VAL A 17 8.62 -11.38 12.03
C VAL A 17 8.06 -10.41 10.99
N VAL A 18 7.69 -9.20 11.40
CA VAL A 18 7.16 -8.19 10.48
C VAL A 18 8.21 -7.81 9.44
N ALA A 19 9.43 -7.48 9.88
CA ALA A 19 10.52 -7.04 9.01
C ALA A 19 10.97 -8.15 8.04
N ASN A 20 11.14 -9.38 8.54
CA ASN A 20 11.80 -10.44 7.77
C ASN A 20 10.83 -11.34 7.00
N SER A 21 9.53 -11.30 7.31
CA SER A 21 8.55 -12.21 6.69
C SER A 21 7.31 -11.50 6.18
N VAL A 22 6.66 -10.68 7.01
CA VAL A 22 5.38 -10.05 6.63
C VAL A 22 5.57 -9.02 5.51
N ILE A 23 6.48 -8.06 5.68
CA ILE A 23 6.73 -7.00 4.68
C ILE A 23 7.13 -7.59 3.32
N PRO A 24 8.11 -8.53 3.22
CA PRO A 24 8.47 -9.14 1.94
C PRO A 24 7.34 -9.95 1.31
N TYR A 25 6.52 -10.65 2.11
CA TYR A 25 5.39 -11.41 1.60
C TYR A 25 4.30 -10.50 1.05
N GLN A 26 3.94 -9.44 1.79
CA GLN A 26 2.97 -8.44 1.34
C GLN A 26 3.44 -7.75 0.07
N TRP A 27 4.74 -7.45 -0.05
CA TRP A 27 5.29 -6.86 -1.28
C TRP A 27 5.04 -7.74 -2.51
N LYS A 28 5.28 -9.05 -2.39
CA LYS A 28 4.97 -10.02 -3.45
C LYS A 28 3.48 -10.07 -3.77
N ALA A 29 2.62 -10.00 -2.75
CA ALA A 29 1.17 -9.99 -2.94
C ALA A 29 0.69 -8.74 -3.68
N LEU A 30 1.17 -7.55 -3.31
CA LEU A 30 0.82 -6.28 -3.96
C LEU A 30 1.26 -6.21 -5.44
N ASN A 31 2.32 -6.96 -5.78
CA ASN A 31 2.87 -7.09 -7.13
C ASN A 31 2.35 -8.32 -7.90
N ASP A 32 1.35 -9.03 -7.38
CA ASP A 32 0.76 -10.22 -8.02
C ASP A 32 1.78 -11.34 -8.31
N GLN A 33 2.81 -11.48 -7.46
CA GLN A 33 3.90 -12.46 -7.64
C GLN A 33 3.66 -13.78 -6.88
N LEU A 34 2.49 -13.94 -6.27
CA LEU A 34 2.10 -15.13 -5.53
C LEU A 34 1.22 -16.04 -6.44
N PRO A 35 1.67 -17.26 -6.79
CA PRO A 35 1.07 -18.06 -7.85
C PRO A 35 -0.31 -18.67 -7.51
N ASP A 36 -0.63 -18.84 -6.23
CA ASP A 36 -1.84 -19.51 -5.75
C ASP A 36 -2.74 -18.58 -4.91
N THR A 37 -2.73 -17.29 -5.21
CA THR A 37 -3.56 -16.29 -4.52
C THR A 37 -4.31 -15.42 -5.51
N GLU A 38 -5.49 -14.96 -5.13
CA GLU A 38 -6.19 -13.90 -5.87
C GLU A 38 -5.27 -12.69 -6.04
N PRO A 39 -5.16 -12.13 -7.26
CA PRO A 39 -4.26 -11.02 -7.52
C PRO A 39 -4.77 -9.74 -6.83
N SER A 40 -3.85 -8.92 -6.34
CA SER A 40 -4.11 -7.64 -5.70
C SER A 40 -4.28 -6.51 -6.72
N HIS A 41 -3.46 -6.47 -7.76
CA HIS A 41 -3.33 -5.34 -8.72
C HIS A 41 -2.99 -3.98 -8.08
N ALA A 42 -2.67 -3.90 -6.79
CA ALA A 42 -2.43 -2.62 -6.12
C ALA A 42 -1.36 -1.79 -6.83
N ILE A 43 -0.17 -2.36 -7.08
CA ILE A 43 0.90 -1.67 -7.82
C ILE A 43 0.52 -1.44 -9.29
N LYS A 44 -0.15 -2.41 -9.91
CA LYS A 44 -0.58 -2.33 -11.30
C LYS A 44 -1.53 -1.14 -11.53
N ASN A 45 -2.45 -0.90 -10.62
CA ASN A 45 -3.39 0.24 -10.66
C ASN A 45 -2.65 1.58 -10.64
N PHE A 46 -1.56 1.70 -9.89
CA PHE A 46 -0.72 2.90 -9.91
C PHE A 46 0.01 3.06 -11.24
N ARG A 47 0.54 1.98 -11.82
CA ARG A 47 1.18 2.01 -13.15
C ARG A 47 0.18 2.39 -14.27
N ILE A 48 -1.05 1.89 -14.19
CA ILE A 48 -2.15 2.32 -15.07
C ILE A 48 -2.43 3.82 -14.90
N ALA A 49 -2.56 4.30 -13.65
CA ALA A 49 -2.81 5.72 -13.36
C ALA A 49 -1.65 6.64 -13.79
N ALA A 50 -0.41 6.13 -13.78
CA ALA A 50 0.78 6.82 -14.28
C ALA A 50 0.87 6.82 -15.83
N GLY A 51 -0.02 6.09 -16.52
CA GLY A 51 0.00 5.96 -17.98
C GLY A 51 1.08 5.01 -18.50
N GLU A 52 1.67 4.17 -17.63
CA GLU A 52 2.67 3.17 -18.00
C GLU A 52 2.04 1.88 -18.54
N LEU A 53 0.78 1.62 -18.19
CA LEU A 53 -0.01 0.46 -18.63
C LEU A 53 -1.37 0.91 -19.17
N ASP A 54 -1.78 0.33 -20.29
CA ASP A 54 -3.09 0.52 -20.90
C ASP A 54 -3.99 -0.69 -20.59
N GLU A 55 -4.46 -0.74 -19.34
CA GLU A 55 -5.32 -1.81 -18.81
C GLU A 55 -6.43 -1.22 -17.93
N GLU A 56 -7.45 -2.03 -17.60
CA GLU A 56 -8.53 -1.61 -16.69
C GLU A 56 -8.15 -1.75 -15.21
N TYR A 57 -8.70 -0.85 -14.40
CA TYR A 57 -8.59 -0.90 -12.94
C TYR A 57 -9.17 -2.19 -12.36
N TYR A 58 -8.51 -2.77 -11.36
CA TYR A 58 -8.98 -3.97 -10.66
C TYR A 58 -8.94 -3.80 -9.13
N GLY A 59 -9.83 -4.50 -8.41
CA GLY A 59 -9.84 -4.55 -6.96
C GLY A 59 -10.85 -3.60 -6.30
N MET A 60 -10.69 -3.38 -4.99
CA MET A 60 -11.64 -2.59 -4.19
C MET A 60 -11.42 -1.09 -4.39
N VAL A 61 -12.42 -0.24 -4.16
CA VAL A 61 -12.27 1.24 -4.27
C VAL A 61 -11.18 1.86 -3.38
N PHE A 62 -10.70 1.09 -2.40
CA PHE A 62 -9.66 1.48 -1.43
C PHE A 62 -8.35 0.70 -1.62
N GLN A 63 -8.15 0.03 -2.76
CA GLN A 63 -6.97 -0.83 -3.01
C GLN A 63 -5.65 -0.09 -2.79
N ASP A 64 -5.60 1.18 -3.17
CA ASP A 64 -4.45 2.06 -3.00
C ASP A 64 -4.02 2.21 -1.53
N SER A 65 -4.95 2.03 -0.58
CA SER A 65 -4.62 2.06 0.84
C SER A 65 -3.69 0.93 1.29
N ASP A 66 -3.66 -0.18 0.54
CA ASP A 66 -2.80 -1.31 0.88
C ASP A 66 -1.33 -0.98 0.62
N LEU A 67 -1.03 -0.26 -0.47
CA LEU A 67 0.32 0.28 -0.71
C LEU A 67 0.71 1.30 0.37
N TYR A 68 -0.19 2.23 0.72
CA TYR A 68 0.13 3.26 1.72
C TYR A 68 0.41 2.67 3.11
N LYS A 69 -0.37 1.67 3.53
CA LYS A 69 -0.14 0.95 4.79
C LYS A 69 1.17 0.15 4.75
N TRP A 70 1.49 -0.44 3.61
CA TRP A 70 2.75 -1.16 3.43
C TRP A 70 3.95 -0.20 3.54
N LEU A 71 3.91 0.97 2.89
CA LEU A 71 4.93 2.00 3.01
C LEU A 71 5.08 2.52 4.45
N GLU A 72 3.97 2.70 5.16
CA GLU A 72 3.99 3.05 6.59
C GLU A 72 4.69 1.98 7.43
N ALA A 73 4.38 0.69 7.19
CA ALA A 73 5.03 -0.42 7.90
C ALA A 73 6.53 -0.49 7.59
N VAL A 74 6.94 -0.25 6.33
CA VAL A 74 8.35 -0.16 5.94
C VAL A 74 9.06 0.98 6.67
N ALA A 75 8.47 2.18 6.69
CA ALA A 75 9.05 3.34 7.36
C ALA A 75 9.26 3.11 8.87
N TYR A 76 8.33 2.44 9.55
CA TYR A 76 8.53 2.05 10.96
C TYR A 76 9.55 0.91 11.12
N SER A 77 9.55 -0.06 10.21
CA SER A 77 10.46 -1.19 10.24
C SER A 77 11.91 -0.72 10.12
N LEU A 78 12.22 0.16 9.16
CA LEU A 78 13.57 0.68 8.89
C LEU A 78 14.21 1.40 10.09
N GLN A 79 13.42 1.98 10.99
CA GLN A 79 13.94 2.61 12.22
C GLN A 79 14.59 1.59 13.17
N SER A 80 14.09 0.36 13.19
CA SER A 80 14.57 -0.71 14.08
C SER A 80 15.36 -1.78 13.35
N HIS A 81 15.12 -1.94 12.05
CA HIS A 81 15.72 -2.92 11.15
C HIS A 81 16.19 -2.24 9.87
N PRO A 82 17.30 -1.49 9.90
CA PRO A 82 17.83 -0.84 8.70
C PRO A 82 18.08 -1.87 7.60
N ASN A 83 17.51 -1.61 6.42
CA ASN A 83 17.60 -2.49 5.26
C ASN A 83 17.63 -1.64 3.98
N LEU A 84 18.83 -1.44 3.44
CA LEU A 84 19.06 -0.59 2.26
C LEU A 84 18.32 -1.07 1.01
N GLN A 85 18.13 -2.38 0.86
CA GLN A 85 17.41 -2.93 -0.29
C GLN A 85 15.92 -2.59 -0.20
N LEU A 86 15.32 -2.79 0.98
CA LEU A 86 13.92 -2.45 1.22
C LEU A 86 13.67 -0.94 1.12
N GLU A 87 14.60 -0.12 1.63
CA GLU A 87 14.55 1.34 1.51
C GLU A 87 14.56 1.76 0.04
N LYS A 88 15.46 1.18 -0.77
CA LYS A 88 15.52 1.44 -2.21
C LYS A 88 14.25 1.01 -2.94
N GLU A 89 13.70 -0.16 -2.62
CA GLU A 89 12.43 -0.64 -3.20
C GLU A 89 11.27 0.31 -2.84
N ALA A 90 11.20 0.77 -1.58
CA ALA A 90 10.19 1.71 -1.14
C ALA A 90 10.36 3.10 -1.80
N ASP A 91 11.58 3.57 -2.02
CA ASP A 91 11.87 4.84 -2.69
C ASP A 91 11.59 4.78 -4.20
N GLU A 92 11.92 3.67 -4.87
CA GLU A 92 11.65 3.48 -6.30
C GLU A 92 10.14 3.39 -6.57
N GLU A 93 9.39 2.76 -5.66
CA GLU A 93 7.94 2.58 -5.76
C GLU A 93 7.17 3.75 -5.13
N ALA A 94 7.83 4.60 -4.35
CA ALA A 94 7.47 5.99 -4.19
C ALA A 94 7.75 6.74 -5.51
N PHE A 95 7.09 6.30 -6.59
CA PHE A 95 6.97 7.04 -7.83
C PHE A 95 6.57 8.47 -7.50
N THR A 96 6.88 9.41 -8.40
CA THR A 96 6.28 10.76 -8.34
C THR A 96 4.78 10.61 -8.59
N LEU A 97 4.05 10.27 -7.52
CA LEU A 97 2.61 10.22 -7.47
C LEU A 97 2.16 11.65 -7.69
N THR A 98 1.57 11.90 -8.85
CA THR A 98 0.69 13.06 -8.98
C THR A 98 -0.44 12.79 -8.01
N ALA A 99 -0.38 13.39 -6.82
CA ALA A 99 -1.41 13.25 -5.82
C ALA A 99 -2.75 13.59 -6.49
N ILE A 100 -3.57 12.58 -6.73
CA ILE A 100 -4.91 12.75 -7.27
C ILE A 100 -5.70 13.35 -6.10
N PRO A 101 -6.13 14.63 -6.17
CA PRO A 101 -6.89 15.22 -5.08
C PRO A 101 -8.10 14.34 -4.77
N TYR A 102 -8.38 14.14 -3.48
CA TYR A 102 -9.39 13.18 -3.02
C TYR A 102 -10.76 13.33 -3.71
N PHE A 103 -11.17 14.54 -4.11
CA PHE A 103 -12.43 14.78 -4.83
C PHE A 103 -12.46 14.23 -6.28
N MET A 104 -11.30 13.96 -6.87
CA MET A 104 -11.18 13.27 -8.16
C MET A 104 -11.25 11.75 -8.01
N TRP A 105 -11.15 11.24 -6.77
CA TRP A 105 -11.31 9.84 -6.44
C TRP A 105 -12.79 9.43 -6.56
N GLY A 106 -13.16 8.91 -7.73
CA GLY A 106 -14.53 8.46 -8.03
C GLY A 106 -15.23 9.22 -9.17
N ASN A 107 -14.61 10.25 -9.73
CA ASN A 107 -15.14 11.02 -10.87
C ASN A 107 -14.50 10.60 -12.21
N ARG A 108 -14.29 9.29 -12.43
CA ARG A 108 -13.76 8.73 -13.69
C ARG A 108 -14.83 8.50 -14.77
N GLY A 109 -16.00 9.13 -14.64
CA GLY A 109 -17.13 9.02 -15.57
C GLY A 109 -18.49 9.08 -14.86
N LYS A 110 -19.60 8.91 -15.61
CA LYS A 110 -20.94 8.78 -15.03
C LYS A 110 -21.04 7.44 -14.29
N GLY A 111 -20.70 7.42 -13.00
CA GLY A 111 -21.00 6.34 -12.07
C GLY A 111 -22.15 6.72 -11.15
N GLU A 112 -23.02 5.76 -10.80
CA GLU A 112 -24.07 5.97 -9.82
C GLU A 112 -23.47 6.08 -8.41
N MET A 113 -23.00 7.26 -8.04
CA MET A 113 -22.66 7.59 -6.65
C MET A 113 -23.96 7.71 -5.86
N LYS A 114 -24.54 6.57 -5.44
CA LYS A 114 -25.71 6.55 -4.54
C LYS A 114 -25.28 6.90 -3.13
N VAL A 115 -25.32 8.19 -2.82
CA VAL A 115 -25.26 8.69 -1.44
C VAL A 115 -26.60 8.40 -0.79
N TRP A 116 -26.64 7.44 0.14
CA TRP A 116 -27.84 7.11 0.92
C TRP A 116 -28.09 8.18 1.99
N VAL A 117 -28.74 9.27 1.60
CA VAL A 117 -29.35 10.19 2.56
C VAL A 117 -30.72 9.61 2.92
N LYS A 118 -30.88 9.06 4.13
CA LYS A 118 -32.20 8.71 4.65
C LYS A 118 -32.97 10.01 4.88
N GLN A 119 -33.87 10.34 3.95
CA GLN A 119 -34.84 11.42 4.11
C GLN A 119 -35.87 10.96 5.14
N GLN A 120 -35.81 11.51 6.35
CA GLN A 120 -36.92 11.42 7.29
C GLN A 120 -38.01 12.38 6.79
N ILE A 121 -39.16 11.81 6.41
CA ILE A 121 -40.44 12.54 6.28
C ILE A 121 -41.15 12.42 7.62
#